data_AF-A0A4Z0L241-F1
#
_entry.id   AF-A0A4Z0L241-F1
#
_cell.length_a   1.000
_cell.length_b   1.000
_cell.length_c   1.000
_cell.angle_alpha   90.00
_cell.angle_beta   90.00
_cell.angle_gamma   90.00
#
_symmetry.space_group_name_H-M   'P 1'
#
loop_
_entity.id
_entity.type
_entity.pdbx_description
1 polymer ?
#
loop_
_entity_poly.entity_id
_entity_poly.type
_entity_poly.pdbx_seq_one_letter_code
_entity_poly.pdbx_strand_id
1 'polypeptide(L)' 'MQQYIGIDVGGTHVKYGVINSDGEELTHHQFDTPEDASTFTRKWQDVVARCQQDYDIAAIGVCFPGHILPHNGH' A
#
# COMPACT_ATOMS: atom_id res chain seq x y z
N MET A 1 -17.28 7.28 -6.54
CA MET A 1 -15.99 7.98 -6.72
C MET A 1 -14.91 6.92 -6.63
N GLN A 2 -13.93 6.93 -7.52
CA GLN A 2 -12.88 5.91 -7.49
C GLN A 2 -11.96 6.15 -6.28
N GLN A 3 -11.58 5.07 -5.61
CA GLN A 3 -10.72 5.08 -4.43
C GLN A 3 -9.49 4.22 -4.71
N TYR A 4 -8.36 4.63 -4.16
CA TYR A 4 -7.06 4.02 -4.41
C TYR A 4 -6.36 3.75 -3.10
N ILE A 5 -5.61 2.66 -3.02
CA ILE A 5 -4.69 2.44 -1.90
C ILE A 5 -3.33 3.02 -2.28
N GLY A 6 -2.80 3.91 -1.46
CA GLY A 6 -1.38 4.30 -1.52
C GLY A 6 -0.58 3.48 -0.53
N ILE A 7 0.55 2.89 -0.94
CA ILE A 7 1.49 2.19 -0.06
C ILE A 7 2.88 2.78 -0.23
N ASP A 8 3.42 3.34 0.85
CA ASP A 8 4.77 3.88 0.95
C ASP A 8 5.61 2.96 1.83
N VAL A 9 6.51 2.20 1.21
CA VAL A 9 7.38 1.26 1.90
C VAL A 9 8.65 1.99 2.31
N GLY A 10 8.91 2.13 3.61
CA GLY A 10 10.19 2.57 4.13
C GLY A 10 11.06 1.39 4.60
N GLY A 11 12.29 1.69 5.03
CA GLY A 11 13.15 0.67 5.66
C GLY A 11 12.72 0.31 7.09
N THR A 12 12.02 1.21 7.79
CA THR A 12 11.56 0.99 9.16
C THR A 12 10.05 0.79 9.25
N HIS A 13 9.27 1.55 8.47
CA HIS A 13 7.81 1.48 8.50
C HIS A 13 7.25 1.46 7.08
N VAL A 14 6.18 0.70 6.90
CA VAL A 14 5.30 0.80 5.75
C VAL A 14 4.08 1.62 6.15
N LYS A 15 3.79 2.67 5.39
CA LYS A 15 2.59 3.49 5.54
C LYS A 15 1.61 3.15 4.42
N TYR A 16 0.33 3.18 4.74
CA TYR A 16 -0.71 3.00 3.74
C TYR A 16 -1.95 3.80 4.07
N GLY A 17 -2.73 4.11 3.04
CA GLY A 17 -3.97 4.85 3.19
C GLY A 17 -4.87 4.71 1.97
N VAL A 18 -6.11 5.17 2.10
CA VAL A 18 -7.05 5.26 0.98
C VAL A 18 -7.15 6.72 0.55
N ILE A 19 -7.01 6.95 -0.76
CA ILE A 19 -7.07 8.27 -1.39
C ILE A 19 -8.20 8.27 -2.42
N ASN A 20 -9.01 9.32 -2.48
CA ASN A 20 -10.06 9.44 -3.49
C ASN A 20 -9.55 10.07 -4.80
N SER A 21 -10.41 10.15 -5.81
CA SER A 21 -10.08 10.75 -7.11
C SER A 21 -9.69 12.22 -7.08
N ASP A 22 -10.03 12.95 -6.02
CA ASP A 22 -9.69 14.35 -5.84
C ASP A 22 -8.35 14.54 -5.11
N GLY A 23 -7.68 13.44 -4.74
CA GLY A 23 -6.42 13.43 -4.02
C GLY A 23 -6.57 13.58 -2.50
N GLU A 24 -7.79 13.45 -1.97
CA GLU A 24 -8.04 13.53 -0.53
C GLU A 24 -7.78 12.19 0.15
N GLU A 25 -7.04 12.22 1.25
CA GLU A 25 -6.79 11.06 2.09
C GLU A 25 -8.00 10.77 3.00
N LEU A 26 -8.59 9.58 2.84
CA LEU A 26 -9.75 9.12 3.61
C LEU A 26 -9.34 8.41 4.91
N THR A 27 -8.18 7.75 4.90
CA THR A 27 -7.59 7.11 6.08
C THR A 27 -6.08 6.91 5.89
N HIS A 28 -5.31 6.88 6.97
CA HIS A 28 -3.95 6.35 6.98
C HIS A 28 -3.67 5.45 8.18
N HIS A 29 -2.74 4.53 7.96
CA HIS A 29 -2.21 3.61 8.96
C HIS A 29 -0.73 3.30 8.65
N GLN A 30 -0.06 2.63 9.58
CA GLN A 30 1.31 2.15 9.37
C GLN A 30 1.56 0.86 10.13
N PHE A 31 2.61 0.14 9.73
CA PHE A 31 3.17 -0.99 10.47
C PHE A 31 4.69 -1.07 10.26
N ASP A 32 5.40 -1.73 11.18
CA ASP A 32 6.85 -1.94 11.07
C ASP A 32 7.18 -2.81 9.86
N THR A 33 8.22 -2.45 9.11
CA THR A 33 8.64 -3.16 7.90
C THR A 33 9.17 -4.54 8.28
N PRO A 34 8.51 -5.64 7.87
CA PRO A 34 9.00 -6.96 8.17
C PRO A 34 10.36 -7.24 7.50
N GLU A 35 11.23 -7.96 8.19
CA GLU A 35 12.54 -8.36 7.65
C GLU A 35 12.45 -9.58 6.72
N ASP A 36 11.34 -10.33 6.77
CA ASP A 36 11.12 -11.51 5.94
C ASP A 36 10.01 -11.28 4.90
N ALA A 37 10.24 -11.81 3.70
CA ALA A 37 9.34 -11.64 2.56
C ALA A 37 7.94 -12.23 2.79
N SER A 38 7.83 -13.28 3.60
CA SER A 38 6.55 -13.98 3.83
C SER A 38 5.61 -13.14 4.69
N THR A 39 6.13 -12.57 5.79
CA THR A 39 5.41 -11.64 6.64
C THR A 39 5.11 -10.35 5.89
N PHE A 40 6.06 -9.84 5.10
CA PHE A 40 5.84 -8.66 4.25
C PHE A 40 4.66 -8.87 3.31
N THR A 41 4.65 -9.98 2.57
CA THR A 41 3.57 -10.33 1.63
C THR A 41 2.22 -10.49 2.34
N ARG A 42 2.21 -11.13 3.52
CA ARG A 42 0.98 -11.29 4.30
C ARG A 42 0.43 -9.95 4.79
N LYS A 43 1.29 -9.06 5.31
CA LYS A 43 0.88 -7.73 5.75
C LYS A 43 0.25 -6.91 4.62
N TRP A 44 0.78 -7.05 3.41
CA TRP A 44 0.19 -6.43 2.22
C TRP A 44 -1.23 -6.94 1.92
N GLN A 45 -1.43 -8.26 1.99
CA GLN A 45 -2.76 -8.85 1.81
C GLN A 45 -3.74 -8.35 2.88
N ASP A 46 -3.29 -8.25 4.14
CA ASP A 46 -4.10 -7.75 5.25
C ASP A 46 -4.50 -6.27 5.02
N VAL A 47 -3.59 -5.43 4.50
CA VAL A 47 -3.87 -4.04 4.13
C VAL A 47 -4.96 -3.97 3.07
N VAL A 48 -4.81 -4.71 1.98
CA VAL A 48 -5.76 -4.69 0.86
C VAL A 48 -7.13 -5.18 1.33
N ALA A 49 -7.17 -6.30 2.05
CA ALA A 49 -8.42 -6.85 2.56
C ALA A 49 -9.14 -5.87 3.50
N ARG A 50 -8.41 -5.20 4.40
CA ARG A 50 -8.97 -4.19 5.29
C ARG A 50 -9.54 -3.00 4.53
N CYS A 51 -8.81 -2.45 3.56
CA CYS A 51 -9.30 -1.32 2.77
C CYS A 51 -10.53 -1.70 1.94
N GLN A 52 -10.59 -2.91 1.39
CA GLN A 52 -11.73 -3.37 0.59
C GLN A 52 -13.01 -3.62 1.42
N GLN A 53 -12.93 -3.68 2.75
CA GLN A 53 -14.12 -3.80 3.60
C GLN A 53 -14.97 -2.51 3.59
N ASP A 54 -14.32 -1.36 3.51
CA ASP A 54 -14.96 -0.05 3.66
C ASP A 54 -15.00 0.77 2.35
N TYR A 55 -14.17 0.42 1.37
CA TYR A 55 -13.92 1.21 0.17
C TYR A 55 -13.96 0.36 -1.12
N ASP A 56 -14.48 0.95 -2.21
CA ASP A 56 -14.47 0.37 -3.56
C ASP A 56 -13.15 0.71 -4.26
N ILE A 57 -12.13 -0.12 -4.00
CA ILE A 57 -10.75 0.12 -4.44
C ILE A 57 -10.57 -0.19 -5.93
N ALA A 58 -10.25 0.83 -6.72
CA ALA A 58 -10.01 0.73 -8.15
C ALA A 58 -8.57 0.33 -8.50
N ALA A 59 -7.58 0.78 -7.72
CA ALA A 59 -6.17 0.45 -7.94
C ALA A 59 -5.32 0.63 -6.68
N ILE A 60 -4.08 0.13 -6.73
CA ILE A 60 -3.06 0.28 -5.68
C ILE A 60 -1.84 0.96 -6.30
N GLY A 61 -1.40 2.06 -5.69
CA GLY A 61 -0.13 2.72 -5.98
C GLY A 61 0.93 2.35 -4.94
N VAL A 62 2.16 2.12 -5.39
CA VAL A 62 3.24 1.60 -4.55
C VAL A 62 4.52 2.40 -4.74
N CYS A 63 5.19 2.73 -3.63
CA CYS A 63 6.48 3.37 -3.59
C CYS A 63 7.47 2.54 -2.75
N PHE A 64 8.70 2.36 -3.26
CA PHE A 64 9.81 1.70 -2.56
C PHE A 64 11.09 2.54 -2.65
N PRO A 65 11.95 2.52 -1.62
CA PRO A 65 13.30 3.07 -1.68
C PRO A 65 14.20 2.10 -2.43
N GLY A 66 14.49 2.42 -3.69
CA GLY A 66 15.39 1.61 -4.49
C GLY A 66 15.08 1.69 -5.98
N HIS A 67 15.84 0.92 -6.75
CA HIS A 67 15.56 0.72 -8.16
C HIS A 67 14.49 -0.36 -8.32
N ILE A 68 13.44 -0.05 -9.07
CA ILE A 68 12.43 -1.03 -9.51
C ILE A 68 12.69 -1.27 -10.98
N LEU A 69 12.83 -2.54 -11.36
CA LEU A 69 13.06 -2.92 -12.74
C LEU A 69 11.82 -2.61 -13.59
N PRO A 70 11.94 -1.75 -14.63
CA PRO A 70 10.79 -1.15 -15.31
C PRO A 70 9.95 -2.13 -16.15
N HIS A 71 10.45 -3.34 -16.38
CA HIS A 71 9.82 -4.32 -17.27
C HIS A 71 9.14 -5.48 -16.52
N ASN A 72 9.50 -5.72 -15.26
CA ASN A 72 8.99 -6.84 -14.49
C ASN A 72 8.68 -6.50 -13.01
N GLY A 73 8.97 -5.28 -12.55
CA GLY A 73 8.63 -4.82 -11.21
C GLY A 73 9.43 -5.46 -10.08
N HIS A 74 10.55 -6.12 -10.41
CA HIS A 74 11.49 -6.70 -9.45
C HIS A 74 12.46 -5.66 -8.87
#